data_AF-A0A7W5AYB1-F1
#
_entry.id   AF-A0A7W5AYB1-F1
#
_cell.length_a   1.000
_cell.length_b   1.000
_cell.length_c   1.000
_cell.angle_alpha   90.00
_cell.angle_beta   90.00
_cell.angle_gamma   90.00
#
_symmetry.space_group_name_H-M   'P 1'
#
loop_
_entity.id
_entity.type
_entity.pdbx_description
1 polymer ?
#
loop_
_entity_poly.entity_id
_entity_poly.type
_entity_poly.pdbx_seq_one_letter_code
_entity_poly.pdbx_strand_id
1 'polypeptide(L)'
;MNRLIRLGCLALSVIVLGACSADRITAEDVQHALERQGLEATQIDVAVAEGGEDGDSLQLSGVHPEAFELALPTADMAKPEYVFVYEYETDIARQTAGRSQDLASLRMADLYPNLRQKGNIVVIYWSANKEIPLLDAKFAKAIDKL
;
A
#
# COMPACT_ATOMS: atom_id res chain seq x y z
N MET A 1 -49.94 -40.59 -33.33
CA MET A 1 -50.22 -39.56 -32.30
C MET A 1 -49.15 -39.68 -31.22
N ASN A 2 -48.06 -38.92 -31.35
CA ASN A 2 -46.92 -38.97 -30.42
C ASN A 2 -46.98 -37.77 -29.48
N ARG A 3 -46.95 -38.04 -28.17
CA ARG A 3 -46.87 -37.04 -27.10
C ARG A 3 -45.44 -36.98 -26.54
N LEU A 4 -45.08 -35.79 -26.05
CA LEU A 4 -43.98 -35.46 -25.12
C LEU A 4 -42.58 -35.52 -25.77
N ILE A 5 -41.73 -34.49 -25.67
CA ILE A 5 -41.08 -34.03 -24.43
C ILE A 5 -40.70 -32.54 -24.57
N ARG A 6 -41.01 -31.75 -23.53
CA ARG A 6 -40.43 -30.43 -23.26
C ARG A 6 -39.01 -30.61 -22.69
N LEU A 7 -37.99 -30.04 -23.32
CA LEU A 7 -36.73 -29.63 -22.71
C LEU A 7 -36.20 -28.49 -23.60
N GLY A 8 -36.07 -27.25 -23.15
CA GLY A 8 -35.44 -26.87 -21.89
C GLY A 8 -33.93 -26.68 -22.07
N CYS A 9 -33.48 -26.08 -23.18
CA CYS A 9 -32.12 -25.53 -23.26
C CYS A 9 -32.18 -24.04 -22.96
N LEU A 10 -32.18 -23.74 -21.65
CA LEU A 10 -31.67 -22.46 -21.16
C LEU A 10 -30.30 -22.25 -21.81
N ALA A 11 -30.20 -21.21 -22.63
CA ALA A 11 -28.91 -20.63 -22.99
C ALA A 11 -28.30 -20.07 -21.71
N LEU A 12 -27.57 -20.92 -21.00
CA LEU A 12 -26.76 -20.55 -19.85
C LEU A 12 -25.56 -19.78 -20.43
N SER A 13 -25.75 -18.47 -20.61
CA SER A 13 -24.67 -17.53 -20.89
C SER A 13 -23.72 -17.55 -19.69
N VAL A 14 -22.73 -18.43 -19.73
CA VAL A 14 -21.57 -18.37 -18.85
C VAL A 14 -20.84 -17.10 -19.22
N ILE A 15 -21.20 -16.00 -18.55
CA ILE A 15 -20.40 -14.79 -18.48
C ILE A 15 -19.14 -15.22 -17.73
N VAL A 16 -18.12 -15.64 -18.47
CA VAL A 16 -16.76 -15.70 -17.97
C VAL A 16 -16.39 -14.24 -17.71
N LEU A 17 -16.59 -13.79 -16.47
CA LEU A 17 -15.90 -12.65 -15.89
C LEU A 17 -14.41 -13.02 -15.85
N GLY A 18 -13.78 -12.99 -17.01
CA GLY A 18 -12.34 -12.79 -17.11
C GLY A 18 -12.08 -11.35 -16.70
N ALA A 19 -12.24 -11.07 -15.41
CA ALA A 19 -11.49 -9.98 -14.80
C ALA A 19 -10.03 -10.30 -15.13
N CYS A 20 -9.45 -9.53 -16.05
CA CYS A 20 -8.01 -9.43 -16.13
C CYS A 20 -7.58 -9.04 -14.73
N SER A 21 -7.14 -10.02 -13.94
CA SER A 21 -6.47 -9.80 -12.67
C SER A 21 -5.21 -9.05 -13.04
N ALA A 22 -5.26 -7.72 -13.00
CA ALA A 22 -4.05 -6.97 -12.76
C ALA A 22 -3.57 -7.49 -11.40
N ASP A 23 -2.39 -8.11 -11.37
CA ASP A 23 -1.84 -8.66 -10.14
C ASP A 23 -1.87 -7.58 -9.06
N ARG A 24 -2.53 -7.91 -7.95
CA ARG A 24 -2.70 -7.01 -6.81
C ARG A 24 -1.33 -6.81 -6.17
N ILE A 25 -0.91 -5.56 -6.01
CA ILE A 25 0.33 -5.21 -5.33
C ILE A 25 0.11 -5.34 -3.82
N THR A 26 1.02 -6.02 -3.14
CA THR A 26 1.00 -6.23 -1.68
C THR A 26 2.08 -5.42 -0.96
N ALA A 27 2.02 -5.36 0.37
CA ALA A 27 3.05 -4.79 1.22
C ALA A 27 4.37 -5.56 1.11
N GLU A 28 4.32 -6.89 0.92
CA GLU A 28 5.49 -7.73 0.65
C GLU A 28 6.15 -7.35 -0.68
N ASP A 29 5.37 -7.06 -1.74
CA ASP A 29 5.92 -6.57 -3.01
C ASP A 29 6.68 -5.25 -2.81
N VAL A 30 6.11 -4.34 -2.02
CA VAL A 30 6.74 -3.06 -1.66
C VAL A 30 8.02 -3.28 -0.87
N GLN A 31 8.00 -4.13 0.16
CA GLN A 31 9.17 -4.50 0.95
C GLN A 31 10.31 -5.00 0.04
N HIS A 32 10.01 -5.96 -0.83
CA HIS A 32 10.99 -6.49 -1.78
C HIS A 32 11.46 -5.45 -2.81
N ALA A 33 10.62 -4.48 -3.20
CA ALA A 33 11.03 -3.41 -4.07
C ALA A 33 12.01 -2.44 -3.37
N LEU A 34 11.79 -2.15 -2.09
CA LEU A 34 12.69 -1.35 -1.25
C LEU A 34 14.05 -2.05 -1.08
N GLU A 35 14.03 -3.35 -0.76
CA GLU A 35 15.22 -4.19 -0.65
C GLU A 35 16.03 -4.23 -1.95
N ARG A 36 15.35 -4.32 -3.10
CA ARG A 36 15.99 -4.22 -4.43
C ARG A 36 16.62 -2.85 -4.71
N GLN A 37 16.28 -1.80 -3.97
CA GLN A 37 16.97 -0.50 -4.01
C GLN A 37 18.10 -0.37 -2.98
N GLY A 38 18.42 -1.45 -2.26
CA GLY A 38 19.48 -1.53 -1.26
C GLY A 38 19.09 -0.84 0.05
N LEU A 39 17.82 -0.96 0.44
CA LEU A 39 17.30 -0.61 1.76
C LEU A 39 17.08 -1.88 2.56
N GLU A 40 17.18 -1.81 3.88
CA GLU A 40 16.64 -2.84 4.77
C GLU A 40 15.26 -2.38 5.21
N ALA A 41 14.23 -3.18 4.96
CA ALA A 41 12.86 -2.88 5.31
C ALA A 41 12.37 -3.90 6.32
N THR A 42 12.28 -3.50 7.60
CA THR A 42 11.87 -4.39 8.69
C THR A 42 10.43 -4.09 9.04
N GLN A 43 9.55 -5.09 8.96
CA GLN A 43 8.16 -4.92 9.38
C GLN A 43 8.08 -4.63 10.88
N ILE A 44 7.27 -3.64 11.25
CA ILE A 44 7.06 -3.20 12.63
C ILE A 44 5.56 -3.01 12.92
N ASP A 45 5.21 -2.96 14.19
CA ASP A 45 3.88 -2.52 14.60
C ASP A 45 3.70 -1.01 14.33
N VAL A 46 2.55 -0.63 13.79
CA VAL A 46 2.21 0.78 13.50
C VAL A 46 2.26 1.63 14.77
N ALA A 47 1.84 1.10 15.93
CA ALA A 47 1.88 1.79 17.20
C ALA A 47 3.31 2.15 17.63
N VAL A 48 4.30 1.29 17.30
CA VAL A 48 5.72 1.56 17.54
C VAL A 48 6.21 2.76 16.72
N ALA A 49 5.78 2.86 15.45
CA ALA A 49 6.12 4.00 14.61
C ALA A 49 5.47 5.31 15.08
N GLU A 50 4.22 5.26 15.56
CA GLU A 50 3.51 6.43 16.09
C GLU A 50 4.03 6.91 17.45
N GLY A 51 4.64 6.01 18.24
CA GLY A 51 4.93 6.27 19.65
C GLY A 51 3.66 6.33 20.53
N GLY A 52 2.57 5.70 20.08
CA GLY A 52 1.26 5.65 20.72
C GLY A 52 0.85 4.24 21.15
N GLU A 53 -0.35 4.09 21.71
CA GLU A 53 -0.83 2.81 22.25
C GLU A 53 -1.57 1.95 21.20
N ASP A 54 -2.32 2.56 20.26
CA ASP A 54 -3.29 1.82 19.43
C ASP A 54 -3.06 1.86 17.90
N GLY A 55 -2.16 2.71 17.36
CA GLY A 55 -1.87 2.73 15.90
C GLY A 55 -3.02 3.20 14.99
N ASP A 56 -4.17 3.54 15.58
CA ASP A 56 -5.43 3.86 14.88
C ASP A 56 -5.39 5.22 14.17
N SER A 57 -4.48 6.12 14.56
CA SER A 57 -4.44 7.49 14.05
C SER A 57 -3.96 7.59 12.60
N LEU A 58 -3.32 6.52 12.13
CA LEU A 58 -2.75 6.38 10.81
C LEU A 58 -3.66 5.69 9.78
N GLN A 59 -4.89 5.32 10.13
CA GLN A 59 -5.79 4.69 9.17
C GLN A 59 -6.16 5.64 8.01
N LEU A 60 -6.31 5.08 6.81
CA LEU A 60 -6.83 5.79 5.64
C LEU A 60 -8.12 5.16 5.15
N SER A 61 -9.22 5.89 5.30
CA SER A 61 -10.57 5.43 4.94
C SER A 61 -10.90 4.05 5.53
N GLY A 62 -10.49 3.81 6.77
CA GLY A 62 -10.69 2.54 7.49
C GLY A 62 -9.71 1.42 7.14
N VAL A 63 -8.66 1.73 6.36
CA VAL A 63 -7.57 0.78 6.06
C VAL A 63 -6.37 1.11 6.95
N HIS A 64 -5.91 0.10 7.69
CA HIS A 64 -4.65 0.18 8.44
C HIS A 64 -3.46 -0.05 7.50
N PRO A 65 -2.36 0.68 7.70
CA PRO A 65 -1.16 0.39 6.95
C PRO A 65 -0.42 -0.83 7.51
N GLU A 66 0.31 -1.51 6.65
CA GLU A 66 1.50 -2.26 7.07
C GLU A 66 2.68 -1.30 7.18
N ALA A 67 3.44 -1.39 8.27
CA ALA A 67 4.55 -0.49 8.56
C ALA A 67 5.91 -1.18 8.46
N PHE A 68 6.85 -0.48 7.83
CA PHE A 68 8.25 -0.88 7.75
C PHE A 68 9.15 0.22 8.28
N GLU A 69 10.09 -0.13 9.14
CA GLU A 69 11.25 0.71 9.46
C GLU A 69 12.31 0.53 8.39
N LEU A 70 12.87 1.64 7.89
CA LEU A 70 13.92 1.65 6.90
C LEU A 70 15.29 1.83 7.55
N ALA A 71 16.25 1.03 7.10
CA ALA A 71 17.66 1.22 7.40
C ALA A 71 18.54 1.10 6.14
N LEU A 72 19.79 1.54 6.26
CA LEU A 72 20.84 1.31 5.28
C LEU A 72 21.75 0.19 5.80
N PRO A 73 22.12 -0.82 4.98
CA PRO A 73 22.84 -2.01 5.45
C PRO A 73 24.16 -1.76 6.19
N THR A 74 24.79 -0.62 5.98
CA THR A 74 26.09 -0.27 6.56
C THR A 74 26.10 1.09 7.24
N ALA A 75 24.94 1.72 7.43
CA ALA A 75 24.88 3.04 8.04
C ALA A 75 23.87 3.07 9.18
N ASP A 76 24.36 3.51 10.34
CA ASP A 76 23.50 3.90 11.44
C ASP A 76 22.76 5.19 11.05
N MET A 77 21.43 5.13 11.08
CA MET A 77 20.59 6.27 10.75
C MET A 77 20.32 7.06 12.03
N ALA A 78 20.65 8.36 12.02
CA ALA A 78 20.49 9.21 13.20
C ALA A 78 19.04 9.32 13.69
N LYS A 79 18.06 9.07 12.82
CA LYS A 79 16.64 9.02 13.12
C LYS A 79 15.99 7.92 12.27
N PRO A 80 15.02 7.17 12.84
CA PRO A 80 14.29 6.17 12.07
C PRO A 80 13.42 6.87 11.01
N GLU A 81 13.26 6.19 9.89
CA GLU A 81 12.33 6.59 8.82
C GLU A 81 11.45 5.40 8.49
N TYR A 82 10.20 5.65 8.11
CA TYR A 82 9.19 4.60 7.98
C TYR A 82 8.54 4.59 6.60
N VAL A 83 8.07 3.42 6.17
CA VAL A 83 7.18 3.27 5.01
C VAL A 83 5.90 2.59 5.46
N PHE A 84 4.78 3.24 5.19
CA PHE A 84 3.45 2.70 5.43
C PHE A 84 2.79 2.33 4.11
N VAL A 85 2.27 1.11 4.02
CA VAL A 85 1.61 0.57 2.84
C VAL A 85 0.14 0.33 3.16
N TYR A 86 -0.73 1.06 2.47
CA TYR A 86 -2.17 0.88 2.55
C TYR A 86 -2.61 0.07 1.34
N GLU A 87 -3.03 -1.17 1.60
CA GLU A 87 -3.52 -2.07 0.57
C GLU A 87 -5.04 -2.01 0.45
N TYR A 88 -5.52 -1.71 -0.75
CA TYR A 88 -6.92 -1.79 -1.08
C TYR A 88 -7.20 -3.04 -1.92
N GLU A 89 -8.45 -3.48 -1.91
CA GLU A 89 -8.90 -4.62 -2.72
C GLU A 89 -8.72 -4.39 -4.22
N THR A 90 -8.85 -3.13 -4.67
CA THR A 90 -8.74 -2.75 -6.08
C THR A 90 -8.18 -1.33 -6.23
N ASP A 91 -7.67 -1.01 -7.43
CA ASP A 91 -7.32 0.38 -7.81
C ASP A 91 -8.52 1.33 -7.63
N ILE A 92 -9.73 0.90 -8.02
CA ILE A 92 -10.95 1.71 -7.88
C ILE A 92 -11.25 2.00 -6.39
N ALA A 93 -11.09 1.00 -5.51
CA ALA A 93 -11.25 1.18 -4.07
C ALA A 93 -10.23 2.19 -3.53
N ARG A 94 -8.97 2.07 -3.92
CA ARG A 94 -7.91 3.04 -3.58
C ARG A 94 -8.26 4.45 -4.06
N GLN A 95 -8.72 4.63 -5.31
CA GLN A 95 -9.10 5.94 -5.84
C GLN A 95 -10.27 6.58 -5.07
N THR A 96 -11.17 5.74 -4.55
CA THR A 96 -12.33 6.19 -3.77
C THR A 96 -11.94 6.59 -2.35
N ALA A 97 -11.00 5.85 -1.74
CA ALA A 97 -10.42 6.14 -0.42
C ALA A 97 -9.45 7.33 -0.46
N GLY A 98 -8.64 7.44 -1.51
CA GLY A 98 -7.58 8.45 -1.67
C GLY A 98 -8.06 9.87 -1.96
N ARG A 99 -9.28 10.24 -1.57
CA ARG A 99 -9.72 11.64 -1.61
C ARG A 99 -8.88 12.43 -0.61
N SER A 100 -8.31 13.54 -1.05
CA SER A 100 -7.25 14.31 -0.38
C SER A 100 -7.49 14.73 1.07
N GLN A 101 -8.72 14.63 1.58
CA GLN A 101 -9.08 15.01 2.95
C GLN A 101 -8.52 14.02 3.99
N ASP A 102 -8.57 12.71 3.72
CA ASP A 102 -8.11 11.68 4.68
C ASP A 102 -6.57 11.66 4.77
N LEU A 103 -5.89 11.94 3.66
CA LEU A 103 -4.43 12.09 3.64
C LEU A 103 -3.95 13.31 4.43
N ALA A 104 -4.77 14.36 4.48
CA ALA A 104 -4.44 15.60 5.16
C ALA A 104 -4.55 15.48 6.69
N SER A 105 -5.19 14.44 7.24
CA SER A 105 -5.25 14.22 8.69
C SER A 105 -4.09 13.40 9.26
N LEU A 106 -3.38 12.64 8.43
CA LEU A 106 -2.26 11.81 8.88
C LEU A 106 -1.12 12.66 9.44
N ARG A 107 -0.66 12.35 10.65
CA ARG A 107 0.46 13.03 11.31
C ARG A 107 1.34 12.01 12.02
N MET A 108 2.64 12.19 11.87
CA MET A 108 3.64 11.54 12.71
C MET A 108 4.50 12.63 13.35
N ALA A 109 4.85 12.44 14.63
CA ALA A 109 5.67 13.40 15.35
C ALA A 109 7.04 13.52 14.67
N ASP A 110 7.47 14.76 14.40
CA ASP A 110 8.79 15.09 13.81
C ASP A 110 9.13 14.42 12.46
N LEU A 111 8.14 13.85 11.76
CA LEU A 111 8.31 13.21 10.46
C LEU A 111 7.43 13.87 9.39
N TYR A 112 7.90 13.76 8.15
CA TYR A 112 7.30 14.40 6.99
C TYR A 112 6.89 13.36 5.94
N PRO A 113 5.62 13.35 5.51
CA PRO A 113 5.12 12.33 4.60
C PRO A 113 5.48 12.65 3.14
N ASN A 114 5.92 11.63 2.42
CA ASN A 114 6.12 11.61 0.98
C ASN A 114 5.24 10.50 0.40
N LEU A 115 4.17 10.90 -0.28
CA LEU A 115 3.12 10.00 -0.74
C LEU A 115 3.34 9.55 -2.17
N ARG A 116 3.12 8.26 -2.42
CA ARG A 116 3.06 7.63 -3.75
C ARG A 116 1.81 6.77 -3.84
N GLN A 117 1.27 6.60 -5.04
CA GLN A 117 0.10 5.76 -5.29
C GLN A 117 0.35 4.93 -6.54
N LYS A 118 0.04 3.64 -6.49
CA LYS A 118 0.20 2.74 -7.64
C LYS A 118 -0.75 1.55 -7.54
N GLY A 119 -1.38 1.16 -8.65
CA GLY A 119 -2.34 0.06 -8.64
C GLY A 119 -3.38 0.19 -7.51
N ASN A 120 -3.46 -0.83 -6.67
CA ASN A 120 -4.35 -0.90 -5.51
C ASN A 120 -3.74 -0.36 -4.21
N ILE A 121 -2.56 0.28 -4.22
CA ILE A 121 -1.88 0.72 -2.99
C ILE A 121 -1.69 2.24 -2.89
N VAL A 122 -1.69 2.75 -1.66
CA VAL A 122 -1.09 4.03 -1.28
C VAL A 122 0.12 3.73 -0.41
N VAL A 123 1.25 4.38 -0.69
CA VAL A 123 2.48 4.22 0.09
C VAL A 123 2.94 5.57 0.59
N ILE A 124 3.20 5.68 1.90
CA ILE A 124 3.67 6.91 2.52
C ILE A 124 5.03 6.64 3.15
N TYR A 125 6.04 7.34 2.65
CA TYR A 125 7.36 7.38 3.25
C TYR A 125 7.46 8.56 4.21
N TRP A 126 7.72 8.27 5.48
CA TRP A 126 7.87 9.25 6.55
C TRP A 126 9.35 9.51 6.82
N SER A 127 9.81 10.68 6.39
CA SER A 127 11.21 11.09 6.56
C SER A 127 11.40 12.01 7.74
N ALA A 128 12.55 11.90 8.39
CA ALA A 128 12.96 12.83 9.44
C ALA A 128 13.37 14.21 8.94
N ASN A 129 13.57 14.38 7.62
CA ASN A 129 13.95 15.65 7.01
C ASN A 129 13.03 16.00 5.85
N LYS A 130 12.30 17.11 5.98
CA LYS A 130 11.37 17.61 4.95
C LYS A 130 12.09 18.08 3.68
N GLU A 131 13.23 18.75 3.83
CA GLU A 131 13.88 19.45 2.72
C GLU A 131 14.74 18.49 1.89
N ILE A 132 15.42 17.56 2.57
CA ILE A 132 16.30 16.59 1.94
C ILE A 132 16.04 15.22 2.58
N PRO A 133 14.96 14.53 2.19
CA PRO A 133 14.69 13.20 2.69
C PRO A 133 15.81 12.24 2.27
N LEU A 134 16.40 11.51 3.22
CA LEU A 134 17.60 10.71 2.96
C LEU A 134 17.36 9.60 1.93
N LEU A 135 16.20 8.94 2.02
CA LEU A 135 15.90 7.75 1.24
C LEU A 135 14.88 7.99 0.10
N ASP A 136 14.38 9.21 -0.12
CA ASP A 136 13.29 9.47 -1.08
C ASP A 136 13.61 9.01 -2.51
N ALA A 137 14.85 9.21 -2.97
CA ALA A 137 15.23 8.76 -4.32
C ALA A 137 15.16 7.23 -4.48
N LYS A 138 15.55 6.48 -3.44
CA LYS A 138 15.47 5.00 -3.43
C LYS A 138 14.01 4.56 -3.28
N PHE A 139 13.27 5.18 -2.36
CA PHE A 139 11.85 4.96 -2.15
C PHE A 139 11.03 5.17 -3.44
N ALA A 140 11.13 6.35 -4.05
CA ALA A 140 10.42 6.69 -5.28
C ALA A 140 10.70 5.68 -6.38
N LYS A 141 11.98 5.33 -6.58
CA LYS A 141 12.40 4.34 -7.57
C LYS A 141 11.89 2.93 -7.27
N ALA A 142 11.77 2.54 -6.01
CA ALA A 142 11.18 1.27 -5.62
C ALA A 142 9.71 1.20 -6.06
N ILE A 143 8.92 2.21 -5.70
CA ILE A 143 7.49 2.24 -6.01
C ILE A 143 7.24 2.39 -7.53
N ASP A 144 8.02 3.23 -8.21
CA ASP A 144 7.90 3.44 -9.66
C ASP A 144 8.17 2.18 -10.48
N LYS A 145 8.88 1.18 -9.91
CA LYS A 145 9.26 -0.08 -10.57
C LYS A 145 8.39 -1.30 -10.24
N LEU A 146 7.43 -1.16 -9.31
CA LEU A 146 6.38 -2.16 -9.08
C LEU A 146 5.52 -2.41 -10.33
#